data_AF-A0A523BWK8-F1
#
_entry.id   AF-A0A523BWK8-F1
#
_cell.length_a   1.000
_cell.length_b   1.000
_cell.length_c   1.000
_cell.angle_alpha   90.00
_cell.angle_beta   90.00
_cell.angle_gamma   90.00
#
_symmetry.space_group_name_H-M   'P 1'
#
loop_
_entity.id
_entity.type
_entity.pdbx_description
1 polymer ?
#
loop_
_entity_poly.entity_id
_entity_poly.type
_entity_poly.pdbx_seq_one_letter_code
_entity_poly.pdbx_strand_id
1 'polypeptide(L)'
;MSQSKQGWRINPGSQVENDPAPQGLPALLQQTLAHLEKLGPDFIPDRRKIEALQERLAMERFHLAVLGQFKRGKSTLLNALMGEEILPTSVVPLTAIPTFLLWGPDVRARVTFLNDHPRAEISGKETTALTAFLAQFVTEADNPANRKGVSHVEVFYPAPLLQQGVVLIDTPGIGSTFRHNTEATLNFLPQCDAALFLVSADPPITEVEVEFLKAVRAKVTRLFFIINKVDYLSEEERDTLVRFVRNVLREQVGITGDPPVFRVSARQGLEARKSGNPDLWAQSGLEEVRRWFFEHELGEMARTFDLRVTEVLRPYQQRADDLIETVRKAAAELFDVPYHALSRA
;
A
#
# COMPACT_ATOMS: atom_id res chain seq x y z
N MET A 1 8.19 33.84 60.71
CA MET A 1 7.80 33.87 59.28
C MET A 1 8.16 32.50 58.71
N SER A 2 7.27 31.52 58.77
CA SER A 2 6.13 31.30 57.86
C SER A 2 6.55 30.77 56.48
N GLN A 3 6.41 29.43 56.34
CA GLN A 3 5.96 28.65 55.17
C GLN A 3 6.91 28.52 53.96
N SER A 4 7.05 27.37 53.28
CA SER A 4 6.25 26.14 53.22
C SER A 4 7.12 24.89 52.93
N LYS A 5 6.69 23.76 53.48
CA LYS A 5 7.24 22.40 53.34
C LYS A 5 6.53 21.65 52.20
N GLN A 6 7.17 20.57 51.76
CA GLN A 6 6.62 19.30 51.23
C GLN A 6 6.95 18.99 49.77
N GLY A 7 8.16 18.46 49.54
CA GLY A 7 8.43 17.58 48.40
C GLY A 7 7.88 16.18 48.70
N TRP A 8 6.96 15.71 47.88
CA TRP A 8 6.39 14.36 47.99
C TRP A 8 7.42 13.32 47.53
N ARG A 9 7.59 12.29 48.36
CA ARG A 9 8.29 11.03 48.04
C ARG A 9 7.40 10.17 47.15
N ILE A 10 7.97 9.54 46.13
CA ILE A 10 7.43 8.31 45.54
C ILE A 10 8.54 7.26 45.53
N ASN A 11 8.18 6.07 46.01
CA ASN A 11 8.99 4.90 46.33
C ASN A 11 9.60 4.22 45.09
N PRO A 12 10.63 3.37 45.28
CA PRO A 12 11.27 2.58 44.24
C PRO A 12 10.41 1.36 43.89
N GLY A 13 10.29 1.05 42.60
CA GLY A 13 9.50 -0.07 42.12
C GLY A 13 9.14 0.06 40.66
N SER A 14 10.13 0.15 39.78
CA SER A 14 9.94 -0.07 38.35
C SER A 14 9.66 -1.56 38.10
N GLN A 15 8.41 -1.97 38.27
CA GLN A 15 7.86 -3.13 37.56
C GLN A 15 6.89 -2.59 36.53
N VAL A 16 7.35 -2.49 35.29
CA VAL A 16 6.48 -2.52 34.11
C VAL A 16 7.18 -3.45 33.11
N GLU A 17 6.69 -4.68 33.14
CA GLU A 17 6.41 -5.56 32.00
C GLU A 17 7.48 -5.74 30.93
N ASN A 18 7.99 -6.98 30.91
CA ASN A 18 8.54 -7.65 29.75
C ASN A 18 7.55 -7.55 28.57
N ASP A 19 7.89 -6.78 27.55
CA ASP A 19 7.39 -6.99 26.20
C ASP A 19 8.60 -7.35 25.31
N PRO A 20 8.65 -8.54 24.69
CA PRO A 20 9.69 -8.83 23.73
C PRO A 20 9.46 -7.94 22.50
N ALA A 21 10.42 -7.07 22.20
CA ALA A 21 10.40 -6.24 20.99
C ALA A 21 10.21 -7.13 19.74
N PRO A 22 9.48 -6.67 18.71
CA PRO A 22 9.13 -7.51 17.56
C PRO A 22 10.40 -7.93 16.79
N GLN A 23 10.71 -9.22 16.82
CA GLN A 23 11.80 -9.88 16.08
C GLN A 23 11.45 -10.02 14.58
N GLY A 24 11.30 -8.89 13.89
CA GLY A 24 10.99 -8.81 12.46
C GLY A 24 12.18 -8.31 11.62
N LEU A 25 12.09 -8.52 10.32
CA LEU A 25 13.04 -8.01 9.32
C LEU A 25 13.36 -6.49 9.43
N PRO A 26 12.42 -5.60 9.79
CA PRO A 26 12.74 -4.17 9.97
C PRO A 26 13.75 -3.92 11.09
N ALA A 27 13.63 -4.63 12.22
CA ALA A 27 14.55 -4.51 13.36
C ALA A 27 15.95 -5.03 13.01
N LEU A 28 16.02 -6.08 12.20
CA LEU A 28 17.24 -6.72 11.67
C LEU A 28 18.03 -5.79 10.74
N LEU A 29 17.34 -5.12 9.81
CA LEU A 29 17.97 -4.15 8.91
C LEU A 29 18.46 -2.93 9.70
N GLN A 30 17.68 -2.48 10.69
CA GLN A 30 18.05 -1.38 11.56
C GLN A 30 19.28 -1.71 12.42
N GLN A 31 19.36 -2.94 12.94
CA GLN A 31 20.57 -3.43 13.61
C GLN A 31 21.76 -3.45 12.65
N THR A 32 21.59 -4.00 11.45
CA THR A 32 22.66 -4.07 10.43
C THR A 32 23.20 -2.68 10.08
N LEU A 33 22.33 -1.67 9.94
CA LEU A 33 22.74 -0.29 9.72
C LEU A 33 23.52 0.29 10.89
N ALA A 34 23.07 0.04 12.13
CA ALA A 34 23.78 0.45 13.34
C ALA A 34 25.15 -0.23 13.48
N HIS A 35 25.32 -1.44 12.93
CA HIS A 35 26.61 -2.13 12.86
C HIS A 35 27.53 -1.54 11.80
N LEU A 36 27.02 -1.27 10.58
CA LEU A 36 27.79 -0.65 9.50
C LEU A 36 28.27 0.76 9.88
N GLU A 37 27.47 1.51 10.63
CA GLU A 37 27.86 2.81 11.18
C GLU A 37 29.09 2.73 12.10
N LYS A 38 29.21 1.65 12.87
CA LYS A 38 30.35 1.41 13.77
C LYS A 38 31.62 0.95 13.05
N LEU A 39 31.52 0.50 11.80
CA LEU A 39 32.65 0.00 11.01
C LEU A 39 33.36 1.10 10.21
N GLY A 40 32.81 2.32 10.17
CA GLY A 40 33.47 3.50 9.60
C GLY A 40 33.17 3.76 8.11
N PRO A 41 33.84 4.76 7.51
CA PRO A 41 33.47 5.34 6.21
C PRO A 41 33.65 4.39 5.01
N ASP A 42 34.49 3.36 5.12
CA ASP A 42 34.72 2.40 4.04
C ASP A 42 33.48 1.56 3.70
N PHE A 43 32.54 1.46 4.63
CA PHE A 43 31.27 0.72 4.48
C PHE A 43 30.08 1.61 4.08
N ILE A 44 30.30 2.89 3.76
CA ILE A 44 29.26 3.80 3.26
C ILE A 44 28.51 3.23 2.02
N PRO A 45 29.17 2.59 1.03
CA PRO A 45 28.48 2.00 -0.11
C PRO A 45 27.53 0.86 0.29
N ASP A 46 27.92 0.02 1.24
CA ASP A 46 27.09 -1.10 1.71
C ASP A 46 25.98 -0.62 2.64
N ARG A 47 26.22 0.42 3.44
CA ARG A 47 25.18 1.14 4.17
C ARG A 47 24.12 1.65 3.21
N ARG A 48 24.50 2.33 2.12
CA ARG A 48 23.54 2.80 1.10
C ARG A 48 22.77 1.65 0.44
N LYS A 49 23.39 0.49 0.23
CA LYS A 49 22.69 -0.69 -0.30
C LYS A 49 21.69 -1.26 0.71
N ILE A 50 22.05 -1.33 1.99
CA ILE A 50 21.15 -1.81 3.06
C ILE A 50 20.05 -0.79 3.32
N GLU A 51 20.32 0.52 3.28
CA GLU A 51 19.30 1.58 3.34
C GLU A 51 18.34 1.45 2.16
N ALA A 52 18.84 1.26 0.93
CA ALA A 52 18.00 1.03 -0.24
C ALA A 52 17.22 -0.30 -0.16
N LEU A 53 17.80 -1.36 0.40
CA LEU A 53 17.12 -2.62 0.66
C LEU A 53 16.08 -2.48 1.77
N GLN A 54 16.35 -1.71 2.81
CA GLN A 54 15.41 -1.44 3.89
C GLN A 54 14.28 -0.54 3.43
N GLU A 55 14.56 0.44 2.58
CA GLU A 55 13.52 1.19 1.87
C GLU A 55 12.71 0.23 1.01
N ARG A 56 13.34 -0.64 0.21
CA ARG A 56 12.65 -1.64 -0.62
C ARG A 56 11.86 -2.67 0.17
N LEU A 57 12.34 -3.12 1.33
CA LEU A 57 11.71 -4.09 2.23
C LEU A 57 10.63 -3.42 3.09
N ALA A 58 10.81 -2.17 3.50
CA ALA A 58 9.74 -1.34 4.08
C ALA A 58 8.68 -0.97 3.03
N MET A 59 9.06 -1.01 1.75
CA MET A 59 8.20 -0.99 0.58
C MET A 59 7.74 -2.40 0.15
N GLU A 60 8.23 -3.52 0.73
CA GLU A 60 7.68 -4.88 0.51
C GLU A 60 6.40 -5.07 1.33
N ARG A 61 5.54 -4.07 1.18
CA ARG A 61 4.15 -4.12 1.54
C ARG A 61 3.44 -4.89 0.44
N PHE A 62 2.37 -5.57 0.81
CA PHE A 62 1.52 -6.26 -0.14
C PHE A 62 0.93 -5.24 -1.13
N HIS A 63 1.42 -5.27 -2.37
CA HIS A 63 1.04 -4.35 -3.43
C HIS A 63 -0.24 -4.82 -4.10
N LEU A 64 -1.33 -4.10 -3.87
CA LEU A 64 -2.61 -4.32 -4.50
C LEU A 64 -2.88 -3.26 -5.58
N ALA A 65 -2.81 -3.65 -6.85
CA ALA A 65 -3.20 -2.76 -7.94
C ALA A 65 -4.73 -2.70 -8.10
N VAL A 66 -5.30 -1.49 -8.11
CA VAL A 66 -6.71 -1.29 -8.44
C VAL A 66 -6.84 -1.01 -9.92
N LEU A 67 -7.43 -1.95 -10.64
CA LEU A 67 -7.52 -1.98 -12.10
C LEU A 67 -8.97 -1.81 -12.57
N GLY A 68 -9.16 -1.44 -13.84
CA GLY A 68 -10.47 -1.33 -14.46
C GLY A 68 -10.54 -0.16 -15.44
N GLN A 69 -11.54 -0.17 -16.31
CA GLN A 69 -11.71 0.87 -17.32
C GLN A 69 -11.92 2.26 -16.69
N PHE A 70 -11.67 3.31 -17.47
CA PHE A 70 -12.04 4.67 -17.09
C PHE A 70 -13.53 4.76 -16.72
N LYS A 71 -13.89 5.61 -15.74
CA LYS A 71 -15.27 5.80 -15.23
C LYS A 71 -15.94 4.57 -14.58
N ARG A 72 -15.19 3.53 -14.22
CA ARG A 72 -15.67 2.41 -13.37
C ARG A 72 -15.70 2.74 -11.87
N GLY A 73 -15.17 3.90 -11.46
CA GLY A 73 -15.24 4.39 -10.08
C GLY A 73 -14.12 3.92 -9.15
N LYS A 74 -12.91 3.66 -9.69
CA LYS A 74 -11.73 3.23 -8.92
C LYS A 74 -11.36 4.20 -7.79
N SER A 75 -11.09 5.46 -8.14
CA SER A 75 -10.71 6.47 -7.15
C SER A 75 -11.87 6.77 -6.17
N THR A 76 -13.13 6.68 -6.62
CA THR A 76 -14.31 6.77 -5.73
C THR A 76 -14.36 5.62 -4.73
N LEU A 77 -14.10 4.38 -5.17
CA LEU A 77 -14.04 3.21 -4.30
C LEU A 77 -12.93 3.38 -3.26
N LEU A 78 -11.74 3.80 -3.70
CA LEU A 78 -10.60 4.03 -2.81
C LEU A 78 -10.91 5.12 -1.78
N ASN A 79 -11.48 6.25 -2.18
CA ASN A 79 -11.91 7.31 -1.25
C ASN A 79 -12.94 6.79 -0.24
N ALA A 80 -13.93 6.00 -0.69
CA ALA A 80 -14.94 5.43 0.21
C ALA A 80 -14.34 4.46 1.24
N LEU A 81 -13.34 3.66 0.83
CA LEU A 81 -12.62 2.74 1.71
C LEU A 81 -11.70 3.47 2.68
N MET A 82 -11.03 4.52 2.24
CA MET A 82 -10.17 5.40 3.06
C MET A 82 -10.99 6.22 4.07
N GLY A 83 -12.28 6.46 3.77
CA GLY A 83 -13.20 7.25 4.59
C GLY A 83 -13.21 8.75 4.25
N GLU A 84 -12.33 9.20 3.35
CA GLU A 84 -12.13 10.60 2.98
C GLU A 84 -11.84 10.76 1.47
N GLU A 85 -12.14 11.93 0.92
CA GLU A 85 -11.85 12.25 -0.49
C GLU A 85 -10.40 12.74 -0.68
N ILE A 86 -9.49 11.78 -0.81
CA ILE A 86 -8.05 12.02 -0.92
C ILE A 86 -7.59 12.01 -2.38
N LEU A 87 -8.09 11.05 -3.16
CA LEU A 87 -7.74 10.94 -4.58
C LEU A 87 -8.65 11.84 -5.41
N PRO A 88 -8.09 12.59 -6.39
CA PRO A 88 -8.89 13.43 -7.26
C PRO A 88 -9.81 12.57 -8.14
N THR A 89 -11.12 12.79 -8.03
CA THR A 89 -12.12 12.16 -8.90
C THR A 89 -12.52 13.12 -10.00
N SER A 90 -12.09 12.88 -11.25
CA SER A 90 -12.45 13.71 -12.40
C SER A 90 -13.27 12.95 -13.45
N VAL A 91 -14.09 13.70 -14.19
CA VAL A 91 -14.79 13.21 -15.40
C VAL A 91 -13.85 13.09 -16.61
N VAL A 92 -12.68 13.74 -16.54
CA VAL A 92 -11.56 13.67 -17.49
C VAL A 92 -10.56 12.61 -17.02
N PRO A 93 -9.90 11.85 -17.91
CA PRO A 93 -8.88 10.88 -17.53
C PRO A 93 -7.81 11.46 -16.60
N LEU A 94 -7.36 10.66 -15.63
CA LEU A 94 -6.10 10.90 -14.94
C LEU A 94 -4.93 10.61 -15.88
N THR A 95 -3.79 11.24 -15.62
CA THR A 95 -2.55 10.95 -16.34
C THR A 95 -2.07 9.54 -16.02
N ALA A 96 -1.17 9.00 -16.84
CA ALA A 96 -0.60 7.66 -16.68
C ALA A 96 0.34 7.51 -15.45
N ILE A 97 0.07 8.23 -14.36
CA ILE A 97 0.94 8.29 -13.19
C ILE A 97 0.38 7.37 -12.10
N PRO A 98 1.10 6.32 -11.70
CA PRO A 98 0.67 5.47 -10.61
C PRO A 98 0.71 6.26 -9.29
N THR A 99 -0.37 6.15 -8.52
CA THR A 99 -0.47 6.74 -7.18
C THR A 99 -0.51 5.63 -6.13
N PHE A 100 0.46 5.64 -5.23
CA PHE A 100 0.61 4.67 -4.15
C PHE A 100 -0.04 5.25 -2.89
N LEU A 101 -0.99 4.54 -2.31
CA LEU A 101 -1.54 4.83 -1.00
C LEU A 101 -0.84 3.96 0.03
N LEU A 102 -0.19 4.61 0.98
CA LEU A 102 0.64 4.01 2.01
C LEU A 102 0.09 4.37 3.38
N TRP A 103 0.23 3.47 4.35
CA TRP A 103 0.00 3.86 5.74
C TRP A 103 1.05 4.85 6.21
N GLY A 104 0.60 5.90 6.90
CA GLY A 104 1.44 6.80 7.67
C GLY A 104 0.63 7.50 8.77
N PRO A 105 1.25 7.83 9.92
CA PRO A 105 0.56 8.49 11.03
C PRO A 105 0.13 9.91 10.67
N ASP A 106 0.90 10.57 9.81
CA ASP A 106 0.64 11.91 9.30
C ASP A 106 0.22 11.87 7.83
N VAL A 107 -0.72 12.75 7.48
CA VAL A 107 -1.17 12.94 6.11
C VAL A 107 -0.10 13.71 5.33
N ARG A 108 0.49 13.07 4.33
CA ARG A 108 1.49 13.66 3.44
C ARG A 108 1.42 13.06 2.04
N ALA A 109 1.79 13.84 1.03
CA ALA A 109 2.02 13.31 -0.32
C ALA A 109 3.40 13.72 -0.82
N ARG A 110 4.02 12.82 -1.57
CA ARG A 110 5.32 12.99 -2.18
C ARG A 110 5.24 12.67 -3.66
N VAL A 111 5.83 13.53 -4.48
CA VAL A 111 5.93 13.36 -5.93
C VAL A 111 7.38 13.10 -6.29
N THR A 112 7.61 11.99 -6.98
CA THR A 112 8.92 11.63 -7.53
C THR A 112 8.90 11.85 -9.03
N PHE A 113 9.94 12.49 -9.56
CA PHE A 113 10.09 12.79 -10.99
C PHE A 113 11.09 11.83 -11.66
N LEU A 114 11.01 11.68 -12.99
CA LEU A 114 11.88 10.80 -13.79
C LEU A 114 13.32 11.31 -13.91
N ASN A 115 13.56 12.62 -13.80
CA ASN A 115 14.83 13.26 -14.18
C ASN A 115 15.59 13.94 -13.03
N ASP A 116 15.80 13.27 -11.89
CA ASP A 116 16.51 13.80 -10.71
C ASP A 116 16.02 15.18 -10.21
N HIS A 117 14.81 15.60 -10.61
CA HIS A 117 14.21 16.82 -10.11
C HIS A 117 13.96 16.70 -8.60
N PRO A 118 14.10 17.80 -7.85
CA PRO A 118 13.81 17.79 -6.43
C PRO A 118 12.38 17.28 -6.19
N ARG A 119 12.26 16.34 -5.24
CA ARG A 119 10.96 15.78 -4.83
C ARG A 119 10.07 16.91 -4.34
N ALA A 120 8.81 16.91 -4.78
CA ALA A 120 7.80 17.80 -4.23
C ALA A 120 7.07 17.05 -3.11
N GLU A 121 6.93 17.66 -1.93
CA GLU A 121 6.23 17.07 -0.79
C GLU A 121 5.31 18.10 -0.15
N ILE A 122 4.14 17.65 0.26
CA ILE A 122 3.20 18.39 1.10
C ILE A 122 2.91 17.55 2.34
N SER A 123 2.90 18.19 3.50
CA SER A 123 2.49 17.58 4.76
C SER A 123 1.46 18.51 5.41
N GLY A 124 0.34 17.96 5.87
CA GLY A 124 -0.72 18.77 6.44
C GLY A 124 -1.95 17.95 6.79
N LYS A 125 -2.70 18.39 7.80
CA LYS A 125 -3.89 17.66 8.29
C LYS A 125 -5.11 17.80 7.36
N GLU A 126 -5.10 18.77 6.44
CA GLU A 126 -6.23 19.04 5.55
C GLU A 126 -6.17 18.18 4.28
N THR A 127 -7.15 17.28 4.12
CA THR A 127 -7.32 16.42 2.95
C THR A 127 -7.60 17.23 1.67
N THR A 128 -8.27 18.38 1.78
CA THR A 128 -8.55 19.27 0.63
C THR A 128 -7.28 19.81 -0.01
N ALA A 129 -6.31 20.25 0.80
CA ALA A 129 -5.02 20.72 0.32
C ALA A 129 -4.22 19.59 -0.35
N LEU A 130 -4.30 18.38 0.21
CA LEU A 130 -3.70 17.18 -0.35
C LEU A 130 -4.28 16.85 -1.74
N THR A 131 -5.60 16.80 -1.85
CA THR A 131 -6.30 16.51 -3.11
C THR A 131 -5.98 17.55 -4.18
N ALA A 132 -5.94 18.84 -3.81
CA ALA A 132 -5.56 19.93 -4.71
C ALA A 132 -4.08 19.85 -5.14
N PHE A 133 -3.18 19.43 -4.25
CA PHE A 133 -1.78 19.18 -4.59
C PHE A 133 -1.65 18.01 -5.56
N LEU A 134 -2.30 16.88 -5.28
CA LEU A 134 -2.30 15.70 -6.16
C LEU A 134 -2.84 16.02 -7.55
N ALA A 135 -3.96 16.77 -7.62
CA ALA A 135 -4.61 17.13 -8.87
C ALA A 135 -3.64 17.80 -9.87
N GLN A 136 -2.71 18.62 -9.37
CA GLN A 136 -1.72 19.32 -10.19
C GLN A 136 -0.77 18.37 -10.93
N PHE A 137 -0.58 17.15 -10.44
CA PHE A 137 0.37 16.19 -11.00
C PHE A 137 -0.33 15.03 -11.70
N VAL A 138 -1.39 14.48 -11.10
CA VAL A 138 -2.01 13.21 -11.56
C VAL A 138 -3.22 13.39 -12.48
N THR A 139 -3.61 14.61 -12.81
CA THR A 139 -4.75 14.87 -13.72
C THR A 139 -4.29 15.33 -15.10
N GLU A 140 -5.06 14.96 -16.13
CA GLU A 140 -4.78 15.42 -17.50
C GLU A 140 -5.03 16.93 -17.69
N ALA A 141 -5.88 17.52 -16.84
CA ALA A 141 -6.15 18.95 -16.86
C ALA A 141 -4.92 19.79 -16.48
N ASP A 142 -4.21 19.39 -15.42
CA ASP A 142 -3.09 20.16 -14.87
C ASP A 142 -1.69 19.64 -15.28
N ASN A 143 -1.60 18.39 -15.76
CA ASN A 143 -0.37 17.77 -16.23
C ASN A 143 -0.59 16.94 -17.52
N PRO A 144 -1.04 17.55 -18.62
CA PRO A 144 -1.40 16.82 -19.83
C PRO A 144 -0.24 15.99 -20.36
N ALA A 145 -0.51 14.73 -20.69
CA ALA A 145 0.48 13.74 -21.16
C ALA A 145 1.73 13.63 -20.27
N ASN A 146 1.60 13.88 -18.96
CA ASN A 146 2.71 13.84 -18.00
C ASN A 146 3.92 14.73 -18.39
N ARG A 147 3.67 15.93 -18.94
CA ARG A 147 4.74 16.89 -19.30
C ARG A 147 5.63 17.31 -18.14
N LYS A 148 5.13 17.23 -16.90
CA LYS A 148 5.92 17.48 -15.68
C LYS A 148 6.94 16.37 -15.38
N GLY A 149 6.92 15.26 -16.12
CA GLY A 149 7.90 14.18 -15.97
C GLY A 149 7.81 13.46 -14.64
N VAL A 150 6.58 13.29 -14.11
CA VAL A 150 6.34 12.60 -12.84
C VAL A 150 6.49 11.10 -13.05
N SER A 151 7.29 10.46 -12.20
CA SER A 151 7.44 8.99 -12.17
C SER A 151 6.27 8.34 -11.44
N HIS A 152 6.03 8.78 -10.21
CA HIS A 152 4.95 8.26 -9.35
C HIS A 152 4.64 9.24 -8.22
N VAL A 153 3.53 8.99 -7.55
CA VAL A 153 3.11 9.75 -6.37
C VAL A 153 2.87 8.80 -5.20
N GLU A 154 3.38 9.14 -4.03
CA GLU A 154 3.16 8.43 -2.78
C GLU A 154 2.26 9.29 -1.88
N VAL A 155 1.19 8.71 -1.37
CA VAL A 155 0.26 9.36 -0.43
C VAL A 155 0.27 8.55 0.85
N PHE A 156 0.68 9.14 1.95
CA PHE A 156 0.63 8.51 3.26
C PHE A 156 -0.58 9.03 4.01
N TYR A 157 -1.38 8.10 4.53
CA TYR A 157 -2.63 8.42 5.21
C TYR A 157 -2.94 7.39 6.31
N PRO A 158 -3.50 7.81 7.46
CA PRO A 158 -3.76 6.93 8.60
C PRO A 158 -5.05 6.11 8.42
N ALA A 159 -5.20 5.39 7.31
CA ALA A 159 -6.34 4.49 7.09
C ALA A 159 -6.06 3.11 7.71
N PRO A 160 -6.99 2.54 8.51
CA PRO A 160 -6.82 1.22 9.13
C PRO A 160 -6.51 0.09 8.13
N LEU A 161 -7.11 0.15 6.93
CA LEU A 161 -6.89 -0.86 5.88
C LEU A 161 -5.45 -0.89 5.34
N LEU A 162 -4.71 0.22 5.45
CA LEU A 162 -3.32 0.32 5.01
C LEU A 162 -2.35 -0.14 6.10
N GLN A 163 -2.79 -0.17 7.37
CA GLN A 163 -1.93 -0.45 8.52
C GLN A 163 -1.37 -1.87 8.52
N GLN A 164 -2.05 -2.81 7.86
CA GLN A 164 -1.67 -4.22 7.79
C GLN A 164 -0.61 -4.51 6.72
N GLY A 165 0.28 -3.55 6.43
CA GLY A 165 1.32 -3.72 5.42
C GLY A 165 0.78 -3.77 3.99
N VAL A 166 -0.34 -3.10 3.72
CA VAL A 166 -0.97 -3.05 2.40
C VAL A 166 -0.64 -1.73 1.71
N VAL A 167 -0.27 -1.79 0.43
CA VAL A 167 -0.16 -0.62 -0.44
C VAL A 167 -1.15 -0.73 -1.56
N LEU A 168 -2.02 0.27 -1.67
CA LEU A 168 -2.96 0.35 -2.77
C LEU A 168 -2.36 1.19 -3.88
N ILE A 169 -2.29 0.64 -5.08
CA ILE A 169 -1.90 1.39 -6.26
C ILE A 169 -3.15 1.78 -7.04
N ASP A 170 -3.49 3.06 -7.04
CA ASP A 170 -4.46 3.59 -8.01
C ASP A 170 -3.77 3.64 -9.37
N THR A 171 -4.23 2.79 -10.29
CA THR A 171 -3.68 2.72 -11.63
C THR A 171 -4.49 3.57 -12.61
N PRO A 172 -3.83 4.19 -13.59
CA PRO A 172 -4.51 4.84 -14.70
C PRO A 172 -5.54 3.90 -15.34
N GLY A 173 -6.73 4.40 -15.64
CA GLY A 173 -7.76 3.58 -16.27
C GLY A 173 -7.36 3.10 -17.66
N ILE A 174 -7.68 1.84 -17.97
CA ILE A 174 -7.55 1.27 -19.31
C ILE A 174 -8.66 1.80 -20.22
N GLY A 175 -8.45 1.74 -21.55
CA GLY A 175 -9.47 2.11 -22.53
C GLY A 175 -9.79 3.62 -22.58
N SER A 176 -8.89 4.48 -22.09
CA SER A 176 -8.90 5.90 -22.46
C SER A 176 -8.46 6.07 -23.91
N THR A 177 -8.63 7.28 -24.48
CA THR A 177 -8.12 7.64 -25.82
C THR A 177 -6.60 7.54 -25.96
N PHE A 178 -5.86 7.20 -24.89
CA PHE A 178 -4.41 7.22 -24.82
C PHE A 178 -3.86 5.82 -24.52
N ARG A 179 -3.26 5.16 -25.53
CA ARG A 179 -2.62 3.82 -25.39
C ARG A 179 -1.54 3.78 -24.31
N HIS A 180 -0.86 4.90 -24.08
CA HIS A 180 0.19 5.05 -23.07
C HIS A 180 -0.30 4.69 -21.65
N ASN A 181 -1.56 4.96 -21.30
CA ASN A 181 -2.10 4.64 -19.96
C ASN A 181 -2.17 3.13 -19.72
N THR A 182 -2.58 2.37 -20.74
CA THR A 182 -2.66 0.91 -20.67
C THR A 182 -1.26 0.30 -20.55
N GLU A 183 -0.30 0.79 -21.34
CA GLU A 183 1.10 0.32 -21.28
C GLU A 183 1.77 0.60 -19.94
N ALA A 184 1.60 1.82 -19.41
CA ALA A 184 2.10 2.18 -18.09
C ALA A 184 1.56 1.25 -17.00
N THR A 185 0.26 0.94 -17.06
CA THR A 185 -0.37 -0.01 -16.13
C THR A 185 0.25 -1.41 -16.28
N LEU A 186 0.37 -1.95 -17.49
CA LEU A 186 0.92 -3.29 -17.74
C LEU A 186 2.41 -3.43 -17.36
N ASN A 187 3.18 -2.34 -17.42
CA ASN A 187 4.58 -2.31 -17.01
C ASN A 187 4.73 -2.31 -15.49
N PHE A 188 3.72 -1.83 -14.77
CA PHE A 188 3.71 -1.79 -13.31
C PHE A 188 3.24 -3.11 -12.67
N LEU A 189 2.34 -3.84 -13.34
CA LEU A 189 1.76 -5.09 -12.80
C LEU A 189 2.75 -6.16 -12.28
N PRO A 190 3.94 -6.39 -12.89
CA PRO A 190 4.88 -7.39 -12.36
C PRO A 190 5.40 -7.08 -10.95
N GLN A 191 5.22 -5.86 -10.46
CA GLN A 191 5.61 -5.42 -9.12
C GLN A 191 4.46 -5.60 -8.10
N CYS A 192 3.28 -6.06 -8.54
CA CYS A 192 2.09 -6.21 -7.72
C CYS A 192 1.89 -7.66 -7.27
N ASP A 193 1.53 -7.86 -6.02
CA ASP A 193 1.22 -9.17 -5.45
C ASP A 193 -0.19 -9.66 -5.82
N ALA A 194 -1.11 -8.71 -5.96
CA ALA A 194 -2.47 -8.96 -6.40
C ALA A 194 -3.05 -7.78 -7.17
N ALA A 195 -4.17 -8.02 -7.86
CA ALA A 195 -4.95 -6.97 -8.48
C ALA A 195 -6.44 -7.08 -8.13
N LEU A 196 -7.04 -5.93 -7.86
CA LEU A 196 -8.46 -5.73 -7.66
C LEU A 196 -9.06 -5.12 -8.92
N PHE A 197 -9.80 -5.91 -9.68
CA PHE A 197 -10.37 -5.52 -10.95
C PHE A 197 -11.81 -5.02 -10.79
N LEU A 198 -12.04 -3.75 -11.14
CA LEU A 198 -13.34 -3.10 -11.07
C LEU A 198 -14.03 -3.12 -12.43
N VAL A 199 -15.23 -3.70 -12.45
CA VAL A 199 -16.22 -3.57 -13.54
C VAL A 199 -17.40 -2.73 -13.06
N SER A 200 -18.24 -2.25 -13.98
CA SER A 200 -19.49 -1.54 -13.64
C SER A 200 -20.66 -2.50 -13.78
N ALA A 201 -21.81 -2.16 -13.23
CA ALA A 201 -23.06 -2.82 -13.57
C ALA A 201 -23.58 -2.41 -14.97
N ASP A 202 -23.20 -1.23 -15.45
CA ASP A 202 -23.57 -0.74 -16.78
C ASP A 202 -22.43 0.06 -17.44
N PRO A 203 -21.99 -0.32 -18.66
CA PRO A 203 -22.11 -1.69 -19.18
C PRO A 203 -21.33 -2.65 -18.26
N PRO A 204 -21.74 -3.94 -18.12
CA PRO A 204 -21.10 -4.94 -17.26
C PRO A 204 -19.57 -5.08 -17.43
N ILE A 205 -19.15 -6.07 -18.20
CA ILE A 205 -17.77 -6.31 -18.62
C ILE A 205 -17.71 -6.15 -20.14
N THR A 206 -16.75 -5.36 -20.62
CA THR A 206 -16.55 -5.05 -22.04
C THR A 206 -15.45 -5.91 -22.65
N GLU A 207 -15.42 -6.01 -23.98
CA GLU A 207 -14.34 -6.72 -24.71
C GLU A 207 -12.95 -6.15 -24.39
N VAL A 208 -12.83 -4.82 -24.27
CA VAL A 208 -11.58 -4.16 -23.87
C VAL A 208 -11.12 -4.60 -22.48
N GLU A 209 -12.05 -4.75 -21.53
CA GLU A 209 -11.75 -5.24 -20.19
C GLU A 209 -11.37 -6.72 -20.20
N VAL A 210 -12.00 -7.55 -21.03
CA VAL A 210 -11.66 -8.97 -21.20
C VAL A 210 -10.24 -9.14 -21.74
N GLU A 211 -9.89 -8.42 -22.81
CA GLU A 211 -8.54 -8.48 -23.40
C GLU A 211 -7.47 -7.99 -22.42
N PHE A 212 -7.77 -6.91 -21.68
CA PHE A 212 -6.86 -6.43 -20.66
C PHE A 212 -6.71 -7.44 -19.51
N LEU A 213 -7.80 -8.07 -19.05
CA LEU A 213 -7.75 -9.11 -18.02
C LEU A 213 -6.90 -10.31 -18.42
N LYS A 214 -6.94 -10.72 -19.70
CA LYS A 214 -6.04 -11.76 -20.21
C LYS A 214 -4.56 -11.35 -20.06
N ALA A 215 -4.23 -10.09 -20.37
CA ALA A 215 -2.88 -9.56 -20.20
C ALA A 215 -2.46 -9.44 -18.72
N VAL A 216 -3.39 -9.03 -17.84
CA VAL A 216 -3.15 -8.94 -16.39
C VAL A 216 -2.88 -10.31 -15.79
N ARG A 217 -3.68 -11.32 -16.14
CA ARG A 217 -3.57 -12.70 -15.64
C ARG A 217 -2.19 -13.31 -15.94
N ALA A 218 -1.54 -12.92 -17.03
CA ALA A 218 -0.19 -13.36 -17.35
C ALA A 218 0.90 -12.76 -16.43
N LYS A 219 0.59 -11.67 -15.73
CA LYS A 219 1.54 -10.89 -14.92
C LYS A 219 1.25 -10.95 -13.42
N VAL A 220 -0.01 -11.13 -13.02
CA VAL A 220 -0.46 -11.16 -11.62
C VAL A 220 -1.18 -12.47 -11.34
N THR A 221 -0.78 -13.16 -10.27
CA THR A 221 -1.29 -14.49 -9.93
C THR A 221 -2.63 -14.45 -9.20
N ARG A 222 -2.90 -13.38 -8.44
CA ARG A 222 -4.11 -13.22 -7.60
C ARG A 222 -4.98 -12.09 -8.12
N LEU A 223 -6.20 -12.43 -8.52
CA LEU A 223 -7.18 -11.49 -9.07
C LEU A 223 -8.46 -11.52 -8.23
N PHE A 224 -8.92 -10.33 -7.86
CA PHE A 224 -10.15 -10.10 -7.13
C PHE A 224 -11.06 -9.20 -7.96
N PHE A 225 -12.39 -9.35 -7.83
CA PHE A 225 -13.33 -8.65 -8.70
C PHE A 225 -14.36 -7.85 -7.90
N ILE A 226 -14.62 -6.62 -8.35
CA ILE A 226 -15.67 -5.77 -7.82
C ILE A 226 -16.57 -5.32 -8.96
N ILE A 227 -17.87 -5.55 -8.80
CA ILE A 227 -18.93 -4.98 -9.63
C ILE A 227 -19.43 -3.72 -8.93
N ASN A 228 -19.08 -2.56 -9.48
CA ASN A 228 -19.46 -1.26 -8.94
C ASN A 228 -20.76 -0.74 -9.59
N LYS A 229 -21.38 0.26 -8.97
CA LYS A 229 -22.63 0.93 -9.42
C LYS A 229 -23.85 0.00 -9.41
N VAL A 230 -23.97 -0.87 -8.41
CA VAL A 230 -25.15 -1.74 -8.27
C VAL A 230 -26.38 -1.03 -7.67
N ASP A 231 -26.29 0.28 -7.43
CA ASP A 231 -27.27 1.07 -6.69
C ASP A 231 -28.64 1.19 -7.37
N TYR A 232 -28.72 1.03 -8.68
CA TYR A 232 -29.98 1.06 -9.44
C TYR A 232 -30.55 -0.33 -9.78
N LEU A 233 -29.87 -1.40 -9.36
CA LEU A 233 -30.29 -2.78 -9.63
C LEU A 233 -31.03 -3.38 -8.42
N SER A 234 -32.06 -4.16 -8.70
CA SER A 234 -32.70 -5.07 -7.74
C SER A 234 -31.80 -6.25 -7.37
N GLU A 235 -32.10 -6.96 -6.29
CA GLU A 235 -31.31 -8.16 -5.88
C GLU A 235 -31.28 -9.25 -6.96
N GLU A 236 -32.39 -9.49 -7.65
CA GLU A 236 -32.47 -10.48 -8.74
C GLU A 236 -31.59 -10.10 -9.94
N GLU A 237 -31.56 -8.81 -10.28
CA GLU A 237 -30.69 -8.28 -11.33
C GLU A 237 -29.21 -8.34 -10.93
N ARG A 238 -28.89 -8.04 -9.66
CA ARG A 238 -27.53 -8.16 -9.11
C ARG A 238 -27.01 -9.58 -9.22
N ASP A 239 -27.81 -10.57 -8.85
CA ASP A 239 -27.41 -11.98 -8.93
C ASP A 239 -27.27 -12.48 -10.36
N THR A 240 -28.12 -11.98 -11.26
CA THR A 240 -28.00 -12.25 -12.69
C THR A 240 -26.73 -11.64 -13.28
N LEU A 241 -26.39 -10.41 -12.88
CA LEU A 241 -25.18 -9.73 -13.28
C LEU A 241 -23.92 -10.44 -12.76
N VAL A 242 -23.90 -10.89 -11.50
CA VAL A 242 -22.77 -11.68 -10.96
C VAL A 242 -22.57 -12.96 -11.75
N ARG A 243 -23.65 -13.70 -12.05
CA ARG A 243 -23.59 -14.92 -12.88
C ARG A 243 -23.05 -14.63 -14.27
N PHE A 244 -23.51 -13.56 -14.90
CA PHE A 244 -23.01 -13.12 -16.21
C PHE A 244 -21.50 -12.83 -16.16
N VAL A 245 -21.04 -12.00 -15.22
CA VAL A 245 -19.62 -11.67 -15.06
C VAL A 245 -18.79 -12.92 -14.80
N ARG A 246 -19.24 -13.82 -13.90
CA ARG A 246 -18.53 -15.09 -13.63
C ARG A 246 -18.40 -15.96 -14.88
N ASN A 247 -19.45 -16.06 -15.70
CA ASN A 247 -19.39 -16.82 -16.95
C ASN A 247 -18.37 -16.21 -17.92
N VAL A 248 -18.36 -14.89 -18.09
CA VAL A 248 -17.37 -14.21 -18.95
C VAL A 248 -15.94 -14.43 -18.44
N LEU A 249 -15.71 -14.32 -17.11
CA LEU A 249 -14.39 -14.56 -16.51
C LEU A 249 -13.91 -16.00 -16.74
N ARG A 250 -14.80 -16.99 -16.70
CA ARG A 250 -14.46 -18.39 -16.95
C ARG A 250 -14.24 -18.68 -18.44
N GLU A 251 -15.18 -18.28 -19.29
CA GLU A 251 -15.19 -18.65 -20.71
C GLU A 251 -14.23 -17.82 -21.55
N GLN A 252 -14.16 -16.51 -21.32
CA GLN A 252 -13.37 -15.60 -22.16
C GLN A 252 -12.00 -15.30 -21.58
N VAL A 253 -11.88 -15.10 -20.27
CA VAL A 253 -10.59 -14.80 -19.60
C VAL A 253 -9.84 -16.08 -19.20
N GLY A 254 -10.56 -17.19 -18.99
CA GLY A 254 -10.00 -18.47 -18.59
C GLY A 254 -9.63 -18.54 -17.10
N ILE A 255 -10.30 -17.76 -16.25
CA ILE A 255 -10.08 -17.83 -14.80
C ILE A 255 -10.65 -19.14 -14.28
N THR A 256 -9.77 -19.97 -13.72
CA THR A 256 -10.13 -21.26 -13.13
C THR A 256 -10.58 -21.07 -11.67
N GLY A 257 -11.73 -21.66 -11.30
CA GLY A 257 -12.29 -21.59 -9.95
C GLY A 257 -13.52 -20.68 -9.83
N ASP A 258 -13.89 -20.33 -8.60
CA ASP A 258 -14.93 -19.36 -8.29
C ASP A 258 -14.28 -18.13 -7.62
N PRO A 259 -13.82 -17.14 -8.41
CA PRO A 259 -13.18 -15.97 -7.82
C PRO A 259 -14.20 -15.19 -6.98
N PRO A 260 -13.78 -14.59 -5.85
CA PRO A 260 -14.64 -13.70 -5.09
C PRO A 260 -15.01 -12.48 -5.96
N VAL A 261 -16.32 -12.22 -6.04
CA VAL A 261 -16.92 -11.10 -6.78
C VAL A 261 -17.78 -10.31 -5.81
N PHE A 262 -17.38 -9.08 -5.49
CA PHE A 262 -18.15 -8.19 -4.62
C PHE A 262 -19.08 -7.29 -5.42
N ARG A 263 -20.21 -6.96 -4.82
CA ARG A 263 -21.21 -6.05 -5.37
C ARG A 263 -21.18 -4.78 -4.54
N VAL A 264 -20.90 -3.63 -5.15
CA VAL A 264 -20.74 -2.38 -4.40
C VAL A 264 -21.35 -1.18 -5.10
N SER A 265 -21.72 -0.18 -4.31
CA SER A 265 -21.89 1.20 -4.76
C SER A 265 -20.88 2.09 -4.06
N ALA A 266 -19.75 2.35 -4.74
CA ALA A 266 -18.71 3.25 -4.23
C ALA A 266 -19.27 4.65 -3.92
N ARG A 267 -20.26 5.11 -4.69
CA ARG A 267 -20.94 6.40 -4.48
C ARG A 267 -21.69 6.41 -3.16
N GLN A 268 -22.56 5.42 -2.93
CA GLN A 268 -23.34 5.33 -1.68
C GLN A 268 -22.42 5.15 -0.47
N GLY A 269 -21.35 4.35 -0.59
CA GLY A 269 -20.42 4.17 0.52
C GLY A 269 -19.62 5.44 0.86
N LEU A 270 -19.23 6.23 -0.15
CA LEU A 270 -18.60 7.53 0.08
C LEU A 270 -19.57 8.52 0.74
N GLU A 271 -20.81 8.57 0.26
CA GLU A 271 -21.88 9.38 0.85
C GLU A 271 -22.19 8.96 2.29
N ALA A 272 -22.19 7.66 2.57
CA ALA A 272 -22.38 7.11 3.90
C ALA A 272 -21.27 7.53 4.87
N ARG A 273 -20.01 7.56 4.42
CA ARG A 273 -18.88 8.07 5.21
C ARG A 273 -19.02 9.55 5.52
N LYS A 274 -19.37 10.36 4.52
CA LYS A 274 -19.58 11.81 4.67
C LYS A 274 -20.75 12.16 5.59
N SER A 275 -21.85 11.43 5.49
CA SER A 275 -23.05 11.65 6.29
C SER A 275 -23.05 10.94 7.64
N GLY A 276 -22.09 10.04 7.88
CA GLY A 276 -22.06 9.17 9.06
C GLY A 276 -23.24 8.18 9.11
N ASN A 277 -23.80 7.79 7.97
CA ASN A 277 -24.98 6.94 7.89
C ASN A 277 -24.61 5.43 7.81
N PRO A 278 -24.80 4.64 8.89
CA PRO A 278 -24.41 3.23 8.90
C PRO A 278 -25.29 2.35 8.00
N ASP A 279 -26.56 2.69 7.82
CA ASP A 279 -27.48 1.91 6.98
C ASP A 279 -27.09 2.05 5.50
N LEU A 280 -26.76 3.26 5.07
CA LEU A 280 -26.27 3.51 3.72
C LEU A 280 -24.91 2.83 3.47
N TRP A 281 -24.05 2.76 4.49
CA TRP A 281 -22.79 2.03 4.41
C TRP A 281 -23.03 0.52 4.23
N ALA A 282 -23.96 -0.07 4.97
CA ALA A 282 -24.33 -1.47 4.82
C ALA A 282 -24.93 -1.75 3.42
N GLN A 283 -25.83 -0.89 2.94
CA GLN A 283 -26.44 -1.00 1.61
C GLN A 283 -25.43 -0.85 0.46
N SER A 284 -24.34 -0.12 0.68
CA SER A 284 -23.31 0.09 -0.33
C SER A 284 -22.50 -1.17 -0.67
N GLY A 285 -22.56 -2.22 0.15
CA GLY A 285 -21.75 -3.43 0.00
C GLY A 285 -20.27 -3.27 0.37
N LEU A 286 -19.81 -2.05 0.71
CA LEU A 286 -18.40 -1.81 1.04
C LEU A 286 -17.97 -2.36 2.40
N GLU A 287 -18.92 -2.63 3.29
CA GLU A 287 -18.59 -3.27 4.57
C GLU A 287 -18.08 -4.70 4.37
N GLU A 288 -18.66 -5.45 3.42
CA GLU A 288 -18.20 -6.79 3.06
C GLU A 288 -16.80 -6.75 2.46
N VAL A 289 -16.56 -5.81 1.53
CA VAL A 289 -15.22 -5.60 0.95
C VAL A 289 -14.20 -5.21 2.02
N ARG A 290 -14.53 -4.28 2.92
CA ARG A 290 -13.62 -3.87 3.98
C ARG A 290 -13.25 -5.03 4.91
N ARG A 291 -14.25 -5.76 5.42
CA ARG A 291 -14.02 -6.82 6.40
C ARG A 291 -13.44 -8.09 5.78
N TRP A 292 -14.10 -8.62 4.75
CA TRP A 292 -13.70 -9.90 4.16
C TRP A 292 -12.43 -9.74 3.33
N PHE A 293 -12.39 -8.72 2.47
CA PHE A 293 -11.28 -8.60 1.53
C PHE A 293 -10.07 -7.92 2.16
N PHE A 294 -10.22 -6.70 2.70
CA PHE A 294 -9.07 -5.97 3.23
C PHE A 294 -8.57 -6.48 4.59
N GLU A 295 -9.47 -6.70 5.55
CA GLU A 295 -9.06 -7.04 6.92
C GLU A 295 -8.76 -8.53 7.13
N HIS A 296 -9.44 -9.41 6.39
CA HIS A 296 -9.25 -10.85 6.50
C HIS A 296 -8.33 -11.38 5.40
N GLU A 297 -8.80 -11.45 4.16
CA GLU A 297 -8.05 -12.11 3.07
C GLU A 297 -6.69 -11.45 2.83
N LEU A 298 -6.70 -10.14 2.62
CA LEU A 298 -5.50 -9.39 2.22
C LEU A 298 -4.56 -9.14 3.41
N GLY A 299 -5.14 -8.92 4.59
CA GLY A 299 -4.40 -8.88 5.86
C GLY A 299 -3.66 -10.16 6.19
N GLU A 300 -4.32 -11.32 6.05
CA GLU A 300 -3.70 -12.64 6.24
C GLU A 300 -2.61 -12.90 5.19
N MET A 301 -2.84 -12.51 3.93
CA MET A 301 -1.84 -12.61 2.87
C MET A 301 -0.59 -11.77 3.17
N ALA A 302 -0.77 -10.52 3.59
CA ALA A 302 0.32 -9.62 3.95
C ALA A 302 1.10 -10.15 5.15
N ARG A 303 0.42 -10.61 6.22
CA ARG A 303 1.07 -11.23 7.38
C ARG A 303 1.83 -12.50 7.03
N THR A 304 1.25 -13.37 6.20
CA THR A 304 1.91 -14.62 5.76
C THR A 304 3.16 -14.32 4.95
N PHE A 305 3.09 -13.29 4.09
CA PHE A 305 4.24 -12.81 3.35
C PHE A 305 5.34 -12.32 4.30
N ASP A 306 5.03 -11.41 5.22
CA ASP A 306 5.96 -10.88 6.22
C ASP A 306 6.65 -11.98 7.04
N LEU A 307 5.88 -12.99 7.48
CA LEU A 307 6.40 -14.13 8.22
C LEU A 307 7.40 -14.95 7.38
N ARG A 308 7.05 -15.28 6.13
CA ARG A 308 7.93 -16.07 5.25
C ARG A 308 9.21 -15.34 4.90
N VAL A 309 9.13 -14.05 4.59
CA VAL A 309 10.32 -13.23 4.31
C VAL A 309 11.22 -13.20 5.55
N THR A 310 10.63 -13.00 6.73
CA THR A 310 11.38 -13.02 8.00
C THR A 310 12.05 -14.37 8.25
N GLU A 311 11.36 -15.49 8.02
CA GLU A 311 11.94 -16.84 8.17
C GLU A 311 13.11 -17.10 7.22
N VAL A 312 13.00 -16.65 5.96
CA VAL A 312 14.07 -16.82 4.96
C VAL A 312 15.29 -15.98 5.30
N LEU A 313 15.11 -14.76 5.81
CA LEU A 313 16.21 -13.82 6.05
C LEU A 313 16.90 -14.03 7.41
N ARG A 314 16.22 -14.62 8.40
CA ARG A 314 16.75 -14.86 9.75
C ARG A 314 18.09 -15.62 9.79
N PRO A 315 18.30 -16.73 9.04
CA PRO A 315 19.58 -17.45 9.07
C PRO A 315 20.74 -16.62 8.51
N TYR A 316 20.48 -15.76 7.52
CA TYR A 316 21.51 -14.89 6.94
C TYR A 316 21.90 -13.78 7.90
N GLN A 317 20.94 -13.25 8.67
CA GLN A 317 21.24 -12.33 9.76
C GLN A 317 22.12 -12.98 10.82
N GLN A 318 21.74 -14.15 11.32
CA GLN A 318 22.52 -14.84 12.36
C GLN A 318 23.98 -15.03 11.91
N ARG A 319 24.20 -15.42 10.65
CA ARG A 319 25.55 -15.52 10.08
C ARG A 319 26.27 -14.17 10.01
N ALA A 320 25.58 -13.08 9.65
CA ALA A 320 26.18 -11.76 9.62
C ALA A 320 26.58 -11.29 11.02
N ASP A 321 25.71 -11.49 12.02
CA ASP A 321 25.97 -11.15 13.42
C ASP A 321 27.16 -11.95 13.97
N ASP A 322 27.20 -13.27 13.71
CA ASP A 322 28.32 -14.14 14.12
C ASP A 322 29.65 -13.70 13.47
N LEU A 323 29.62 -13.28 12.20
CA LEU A 323 30.80 -12.79 11.48
C LEU A 323 31.29 -11.46 12.07
N ILE A 324 30.37 -10.52 12.34
CA ILE A 324 30.68 -9.24 12.99
C ILE A 324 31.29 -9.48 14.38
N GLU A 325 30.74 -10.42 15.15
CA GLU A 325 31.25 -10.78 16.46
C GLU A 325 32.67 -11.37 16.36
N THR A 326 32.90 -12.25 15.39
CA THR A 326 34.21 -12.88 15.13
C THR A 326 35.26 -11.86 14.73
N VAL A 327 34.93 -10.93 13.82
CA VAL A 327 35.85 -9.86 13.40
C VAL A 327 36.17 -8.93 14.58
N ARG A 328 35.19 -8.61 15.42
CA ARG A 328 35.42 -7.79 16.63
C ARG A 328 36.33 -8.47 17.64
N LYS A 329 36.16 -9.77 17.84
CA LYS A 329 37.04 -10.57 18.71
C LYS A 329 38.47 -10.59 18.16
N ALA A 330 38.63 -10.88 16.87
CA ALA A 330 39.93 -10.87 16.21
C ALA A 330 40.61 -9.49 16.27
N ALA A 331 39.87 -8.40 16.06
CA ALA A 331 40.42 -7.04 16.16
C ALA A 331 40.81 -6.69 17.61
N ALA A 332 40.00 -7.07 18.61
CA ALA A 332 40.33 -6.86 20.01
C ALA A 332 41.62 -7.61 20.41
N GLU A 333 41.79 -8.84 19.93
CA GLU A 333 43.02 -9.62 20.12
C GLU A 333 44.23 -9.01 19.40
N LEU A 334 44.05 -8.53 18.16
CA LEU A 334 45.15 -7.98 17.35
C LEU A 334 45.66 -6.63 17.87
N PHE A 335 44.77 -5.83 18.47
CA PHE A 335 45.05 -4.45 18.90
C PHE A 335 45.09 -4.28 20.44
N ASP A 336 44.96 -5.37 21.21
CA ASP A 336 44.99 -5.41 22.68
C ASP A 336 43.97 -4.45 23.33
N VAL A 337 42.77 -4.36 22.73
CA VAL A 337 41.67 -3.49 23.18
C VAL A 337 40.62 -4.35 23.90
N PRO A 338 40.07 -3.93 25.05
CA PRO A 338 39.07 -4.72 25.76
C PRO A 338 37.81 -4.96 24.92
N TYR A 339 37.47 -6.23 24.71
CA TYR A 339 36.25 -6.65 24.04
C TYR A 339 35.06 -6.58 25.00
N HIS A 340 34.04 -5.79 24.66
CA HIS A 340 32.75 -5.81 25.33
C HIS A 340 31.70 -6.44 24.41
N ALA A 341 31.19 -7.62 24.81
CA ALA A 341 30.08 -8.25 24.13
C ALA A 341 28.86 -7.31 24.16
N LEU A 342 28.18 -7.17 23.03
CA LEU A 342 26.88 -6.51 23.02
C LEU A 342 25.91 -7.41 23.80
N SER A 343 25.26 -6.88 24.84
CA SER A 343 24.22 -7.60 25.57
C SER A 343 23.13 -8.00 24.59
N ARG A 344 22.89 -9.29 24.42
CA ARG A 344 21.73 -9.80 23.69
C ARG A 344 20.48 -9.34 24.46
N ALA A 345 19.71 -8.45 23.83
CA ALA A 345 18.40 -8.00 24.29
C ALA A 345 17.32 -8.70 23.47
#